data_AF-A0A5Q4ZGS4-F1
#
_entry.id   AF-A0A5Q4ZGS4-F1
#
_cell.length_a   1.000
_cell.length_b   1.000
_cell.length_c   1.000
_cell.angle_alpha   90.00
_cell.angle_beta   90.00
_cell.angle_gamma   90.00
#
_symmetry.space_group_name_H-M   'P 1'
#
loop_
_entity.id
_entity.type
_entity.pdbx_description
1 polymer ?
#
loop_
_entity_poly.entity_id
_entity_poly.type
_entity_poly.pdbx_seq_one_letter_code
_entity_poly.pdbx_strand_id
1 'polypeptide(L)'
;MTTQSEQTKKPRGRRPAVSISERIAEAERNLATLKEQARREEKENLEKNRKAISDLFKAERLDTVDVEQWRKVLPKLKALVGMAASSASESPAADKGASVQQQPAAQAA
;
A
#
# COMPACT_ATOMS: atom_id res chain seq x y z
N MET A 1 -24.81 -39.30 -65.92
CA MET A 1 -24.06 -39.76 -64.74
C MET A 1 -23.58 -38.53 -63.99
N THR A 2 -24.20 -38.20 -62.86
CA THR A 2 -23.90 -36.97 -62.10
C THR A 2 -23.08 -37.38 -60.89
N THR A 3 -21.78 -37.11 -60.90
CA THR A 3 -20.88 -37.39 -59.78
C THR A 3 -21.10 -36.34 -58.69
N GLN A 4 -21.65 -36.80 -57.57
CA GLN A 4 -21.86 -36.04 -56.35
C GLN A 4 -20.50 -35.81 -55.68
N SER A 5 -20.09 -34.55 -55.54
CA SER A 5 -18.84 -34.18 -54.87
C SER A 5 -19.09 -34.12 -53.36
N GLU A 6 -18.58 -35.11 -52.62
CA GLU A 6 -18.65 -35.17 -51.17
C GLU A 6 -17.74 -34.09 -50.56
N GLN A 7 -18.35 -33.06 -49.97
CA GLN A 7 -17.64 -32.05 -49.19
C GLN A 7 -17.28 -32.62 -47.81
N THR A 8 -16.02 -33.05 -47.65
CA THR A 8 -15.44 -33.44 -46.36
C THR A 8 -15.31 -32.21 -45.45
N LYS A 9 -16.20 -32.07 -44.47
CA LYS A 9 -16.13 -31.04 -43.43
C LYS A 9 -14.91 -31.29 -42.53
N LYS A 10 -13.91 -30.40 -42.59
CA LYS A 10 -12.73 -30.45 -41.71
C LYS A 10 -13.17 -30.32 -40.23
N PRO A 11 -12.63 -31.12 -39.31
CA PRO A 11 -12.99 -31.03 -37.89
C PRO A 11 -12.54 -29.68 -37.34
N ARG A 12 -13.45 -28.97 -36.66
CA ARG A 12 -13.15 -27.73 -35.92
C ARG A 12 -12.09 -28.04 -34.86
N GLY A 13 -10.85 -27.66 -35.13
CA GLY A 13 -9.73 -27.78 -34.21
C GLY A 13 -10.07 -27.10 -32.88
N ARG A 14 -10.14 -27.89 -31.82
CA ARG A 14 -10.23 -27.41 -30.44
C ARG A 14 -8.96 -26.60 -30.18
N ARG A 15 -9.08 -25.31 -29.86
CA ARG A 15 -7.94 -24.50 -29.43
C ARG A 15 -7.20 -25.26 -28.32
N PRO A 16 -5.86 -25.35 -28.34
CA PRO A 16 -5.12 -25.99 -27.25
C PRO A 16 -5.50 -25.28 -25.95
N ALA A 17 -5.84 -26.06 -24.93
CA ALA A 17 -6.10 -25.51 -23.60
C ALA A 17 -4.85 -24.71 -23.20
N VAL A 18 -5.07 -23.45 -22.77
CA VAL A 18 -4.00 -22.53 -22.33
C VAL A 18 -2.98 -23.33 -21.53
N SER A 19 -1.75 -23.34 -22.03
CA SER A 19 -0.68 -24.15 -21.46
C SER A 19 -0.50 -23.77 -19.99
N ILE A 20 -0.13 -24.72 -19.14
CA ILE A 20 0.07 -24.44 -17.71
C ILE A 20 1.09 -23.30 -17.53
N SER A 21 2.13 -23.25 -18.37
CA SER A 21 3.10 -22.16 -18.43
C SER A 21 2.48 -20.79 -18.73
N GLU A 22 1.54 -20.71 -19.67
CA GLU A 22 0.87 -19.46 -20.02
C GLU A 22 -0.05 -18.98 -18.90
N ARG A 23 -0.74 -19.91 -18.22
CA ARG A 23 -1.51 -19.61 -17.00
C ARG A 23 -0.63 -19.13 -15.84
N ILE A 24 0.58 -19.69 -15.69
CA ILE A 24 1.56 -19.22 -14.69
C ILE A 24 1.98 -17.78 -15.04
N ALA A 25 2.34 -17.51 -16.29
CA ALA A 25 2.77 -16.18 -16.72
C ALA A 25 1.64 -15.12 -16.55
N GLU A 26 0.39 -15.50 -16.81
CA GLU A 26 -0.76 -14.62 -16.59
C GLU A 26 -0.99 -14.35 -15.08
N ALA A 27 -0.89 -15.38 -14.25
CA ALA A 27 -1.01 -15.24 -12.80
C ALA A 27 0.10 -14.33 -12.22
N GLU A 28 1.34 -14.45 -12.71
CA GLU A 28 2.45 -13.59 -12.31
C GLU A 28 2.23 -12.12 -12.68
N ARG A 29 1.71 -11.85 -13.89
CA ARG A 29 1.34 -10.49 -14.32
C ARG A 29 0.22 -9.90 -13.47
N ASN A 30 -0.80 -10.71 -13.17
CA ASN A 30 -1.90 -10.30 -12.30
C ASN A 30 -1.40 -9.99 -10.89
N LEU A 31 -0.52 -10.83 -10.35
CA LEU A 31 0.10 -10.61 -9.05
C LEU A 31 0.92 -9.32 -9.03
N ALA A 32 1.74 -9.07 -10.06
CA ALA A 32 2.51 -7.84 -10.18
C ALA A 32 1.61 -6.59 -10.22
N THR A 33 0.48 -6.67 -10.94
CA THR A 33 -0.49 -5.59 -11.06
C THR A 33 -1.18 -5.31 -9.71
N LEU A 34 -1.64 -6.36 -9.02
CA LEU A 34 -2.26 -6.24 -7.70
C LEU A 34 -1.31 -5.67 -6.66
N LYS A 35 -0.02 -6.07 -6.69
CA LYS A 35 1.01 -5.48 -5.82
C LYS A 35 1.20 -3.98 -6.06
N GLU A 36 1.24 -3.57 -7.32
CA GLU A 36 1.38 -2.15 -7.64
C GLU A 36 0.13 -1.34 -7.27
N GLN A 37 -1.07 -1.91 -7.46
CA GLN A 37 -2.32 -1.30 -7.01
C GLN A 37 -2.33 -1.13 -5.48
N ALA A 38 -1.99 -2.17 -4.72
CA ALA A 38 -1.92 -2.09 -3.26
C ALA A 38 -0.95 -0.99 -2.79
N ARG A 39 0.24 -0.90 -3.40
CA ARG A 39 1.21 0.16 -3.09
C ARG A 39 0.67 1.56 -3.41
N ARG A 40 -0.08 1.69 -4.50
CA ARG A 40 -0.68 2.97 -4.92
C ARG A 40 -1.81 3.38 -3.97
N GLU A 41 -2.69 2.46 -3.63
CA GLU A 41 -3.79 2.67 -2.68
C GLU A 41 -3.29 3.03 -1.29
N GLU A 42 -2.24 2.37 -0.81
CA GLU A 42 -1.59 2.70 0.46
C GLU A 42 -1.09 4.15 0.45
N LYS A 43 -0.36 4.55 -0.60
CA LYS A 43 0.14 5.93 -0.74
C LYS A 43 -0.99 6.95 -0.79
N GLU A 44 -2.03 6.68 -1.58
CA GLU A 44 -3.18 7.57 -1.71
C GLU A 44 -3.93 7.69 -0.37
N ASN A 45 -4.09 6.59 0.36
CA ASN A 45 -4.71 6.61 1.68
C ASN A 45 -3.86 7.40 2.69
N LEU A 46 -2.53 7.25 2.68
CA LEU A 46 -1.66 8.05 3.53
C LEU A 46 -1.78 9.54 3.23
N GLU A 47 -1.84 9.92 1.94
CA GLU A 47 -2.00 11.30 1.53
C GLU A 47 -3.37 11.88 1.90
N LYS A 48 -4.45 11.12 1.67
CA LYS A 48 -5.81 11.48 2.10
C LYS A 48 -5.88 11.67 3.62
N ASN A 49 -5.31 10.74 4.38
CA ASN A 49 -5.27 10.84 5.85
C ASN A 49 -4.47 12.07 6.29
N ARG A 50 -3.30 12.32 5.71
CA ARG A 50 -2.49 13.51 6.00
C ARG A 50 -3.27 14.79 5.70
N LYS A 51 -3.99 14.84 4.58
CA LYS A 51 -4.83 15.97 4.22
C LYS A 51 -6.00 16.14 5.19
N ALA A 52 -6.72 15.08 5.54
CA ALA A 52 -7.83 15.14 6.49
C ALA A 52 -7.37 15.63 7.87
N ILE A 53 -6.22 15.15 8.35
CA ILE A 53 -5.59 15.65 9.58
C ILE A 53 -5.26 17.13 9.43
N SER A 54 -4.59 17.55 8.36
CA SER A 54 -4.26 18.97 8.16
C SER A 54 -5.49 19.86 8.06
N ASP A 55 -6.55 19.41 7.40
CA ASP A 55 -7.79 20.18 7.24
C ASP A 55 -8.52 20.32 8.59
N LEU A 56 -8.54 19.26 9.41
CA LEU A 56 -9.05 19.31 10.78
C LEU A 56 -8.27 20.33 11.64
N PHE A 57 -6.93 20.30 11.59
CA PHE A 57 -6.11 21.26 12.33
C PHE A 57 -6.38 22.71 11.91
N LYS A 58 -6.58 22.97 10.61
CA LYS A 58 -6.91 24.30 10.09
C LYS A 58 -8.31 24.77 10.47
N ALA A 59 -9.29 23.87 10.42
CA ALA A 59 -10.67 24.17 10.79
C ALA A 59 -10.75 24.65 12.25
N GLU A 60 -10.03 23.98 13.13
CA GLU A 60 -9.95 24.30 14.57
C GLU A 60 -8.87 25.36 14.89
N ARG A 61 -8.23 25.96 13.88
CA ARG A 61 -7.16 26.98 14.01
C ARG A 61 -5.97 26.56 14.87
N LEU A 62 -5.75 25.27 15.01
CA LEU A 62 -4.64 24.70 15.78
C LEU A 62 -3.29 24.86 15.04
N ASP A 63 -3.34 25.18 13.74
CA ASP A 63 -2.19 25.48 12.88
C ASP A 63 -1.56 26.87 13.14
N THR A 64 -2.23 27.73 13.91
CA THR A 64 -1.76 29.08 14.22
C THR A 64 -0.76 29.14 15.37
N VAL A 65 -0.78 28.11 16.23
CA VAL A 65 0.09 28.03 17.40
C VAL A 65 1.34 27.25 17.03
N ASP A 66 2.51 27.81 17.36
CA ASP A 66 3.79 27.17 17.05
C ASP A 66 3.99 25.86 17.84
N VAL A 67 4.76 24.95 17.25
CA VAL A 67 5.03 23.61 17.82
C VAL A 67 5.69 23.70 19.19
N GLU A 68 6.58 24.67 19.42
CA GLU A 68 7.23 24.84 20.72
C GLU A 68 6.25 25.30 21.81
N GLN A 69 5.28 26.13 21.44
CA GLN A 69 4.21 26.56 22.34
C GLN A 69 3.27 25.40 22.64
N TRP A 70 2.88 24.63 21.62
CA TRP A 70 2.11 23.39 21.79
C TRP A 70 2.77 22.45 22.80
N ARG A 71 4.07 22.19 22.68
CA ARG A 71 4.81 21.31 23.61
C ARG A 71 4.73 21.78 25.07
N LYS A 72 4.71 23.09 25.31
CA LYS A 72 4.61 23.65 26.68
C LYS A 72 3.20 23.52 27.27
N VAL A 73 2.16 23.62 26.45
CA VAL A 73 0.75 23.60 26.91
C VAL A 73 0.11 22.21 26.89
N LEU A 74 0.59 21.31 26.04
CA LEU A 74 0.08 19.93 25.88
C LEU A 74 0.00 19.15 27.19
N PRO A 75 1.00 19.19 28.10
CA PRO A 75 0.91 18.51 29.39
C PRO A 75 -0.25 19.01 30.26
N LYS A 76 -0.50 20.33 30.25
CA LYS A 76 -1.62 20.94 31.00
C LYS A 76 -2.96 20.58 30.37
N LEU A 77 -3.06 20.62 29.04
CA LEU A 77 -4.25 20.18 28.30
C LEU A 77 -4.56 18.70 28.55
N LYS A 78 -3.57 17.82 28.50
CA LYS A 78 -3.74 16.39 28.83
C LYS A 78 -4.26 16.20 30.25
N ALA A 79 -3.79 17.00 31.22
CA ALA A 79 -4.30 16.97 32.59
C ALA A 79 -5.76 17.43 32.69
N LEU A 80 -6.14 18.50 31.98
CA LEU A 80 -7.52 18.99 31.92
C LEU A 80 -8.49 17.99 31.28
N VAL A 81 -8.02 17.22 30.29
CA VAL A 81 -8.80 16.18 29.60
C VAL A 81 -8.78 14.83 30.37
N GLY A 82 -8.09 14.75 31.51
CA GLY A 82 -8.02 13.54 32.34
C GLY A 82 -7.05 12.47 31.83
N MET A 83 -6.18 12.79 30.87
CA MET A 83 -5.16 11.88 30.29
C MET A 83 -3.82 11.88 31.06
N ALA A 84 -3.74 12.54 32.21
CA ALA A 84 -2.48 12.76 32.96
C ALA A 84 -1.73 11.47 33.35
N ALA A 85 -2.42 10.33 33.48
CA ALA A 85 -1.81 9.09 33.99
C ALA A 85 -1.00 8.27 32.97
N SER A 86 -1.09 8.55 31.66
CA SER A 86 -0.46 7.69 30.64
C SER A 86 0.88 8.19 30.09
N SER A 87 1.38 9.35 30.50
CA SER A 87 2.59 9.97 29.89
C SER A 87 3.92 9.71 30.61
N ALA A 88 3.99 8.76 31.56
CA ALA A 88 5.28 8.41 32.19
C ALA A 88 6.17 7.47 31.35
N SER A 89 5.67 6.90 30.24
CA SER A 89 6.39 5.86 29.49
C SER A 89 6.63 6.11 28.00
N GLU A 90 6.16 7.23 27.43
CA GLU A 90 6.48 7.55 26.03
C GLU A 90 7.75 8.40 25.95
N SER A 91 8.88 7.71 25.88
CA SER A 91 10.16 8.27 25.47
C SER A 91 9.96 9.03 24.15
N PRO A 92 10.52 10.26 23.99
CA PRO A 92 10.33 11.02 22.77
C PRO A 92 10.86 10.16 21.62
N ALA A 93 10.02 9.94 20.60
CA ALA A 93 10.39 9.21 19.41
C ALA A 93 11.66 9.83 18.83
N ALA A 94 12.81 9.25 19.20
CA ALA A 94 14.08 9.52 18.60
C ALA A 94 13.93 9.14 17.12
N ASP A 95 14.04 10.17 16.29
CA ASP A 95 14.56 10.14 14.94
C ASP A 95 15.16 8.77 14.55
N LYS A 96 14.33 7.88 14.01
CA LYS A 96 14.76 6.68 13.28
C LYS A 96 14.55 6.92 11.79
N GLY A 97 15.10 8.04 11.31
CA GLY A 97 15.61 8.09 9.95
C GLY A 97 16.89 7.24 9.87
N ALA A 98 17.00 6.45 8.81
CA ALA A 98 18.20 5.72 8.39
C ALA A 98 18.71 4.57 9.29
N SER A 99 18.12 3.39 9.10
CA SER A 99 18.94 2.18 8.94
C SER A 99 18.20 1.16 8.07
N VAL A 100 18.15 1.43 6.76
CA VAL A 100 17.96 0.38 5.76
C VAL A 100 19.27 -0.39 5.73
N GLN A 101 19.36 -1.41 6.58
CA GLN A 101 20.47 -2.35 6.55
C GLN A 101 20.29 -3.20 5.30
N GLN A 102 21.03 -2.85 4.25
CA GLN A 102 21.25 -3.67 3.08
C GLN A 102 21.67 -5.06 3.53
N GLN A 103 20.89 -6.09 3.18
CA GLN A 103 21.35 -7.48 3.18
C GLN A 103 22.32 -7.63 1.99
N PRO A 104 23.62 -7.88 2.19
CA PRO A 104 24.45 -8.38 1.12
C PRO A 104 24.16 -9.86 0.93
N ALA A 105 23.83 -10.23 -0.30
CA ALA A 105 23.85 -11.61 -0.76
C ALA A 105 25.29 -12.15 -0.59
N ALA A 106 25.48 -13.06 0.36
CA ALA A 106 26.67 -13.88 0.45
C ALA A 106 26.39 -15.22 -0.24
N GLN A 107 27.12 -15.43 -1.33
CA GLN A 107 27.34 -16.72 -1.97
C GLN A 107 28.04 -17.71 -1.01
N ALA A 108 27.96 -18.99 -1.41
CA ALA A 108 28.78 -20.14 -1.04
C ALA A 108 28.31 -21.05 0.11
N ALA A 109 27.72 -22.19 -0.28
CA ALA A 109 28.31 -23.53 -0.08
C ALA A 109 27.79 -24.47 -1.17
#